data_AF-A0A965EJJ2-F1
#
_entry.id   AF-A0A965EJJ2-F1
#
_cell.length_a   1.000
_cell.length_b   1.000
_cell.length_c   1.000
_cell.angle_alpha   90.00
_cell.angle_beta   90.00
_cell.angle_gamma   90.00
#
_symmetry.space_group_name_H-M   'P 1'
#
loop_
_entity.id
_entity.type
_entity.pdbx_description
1 polymer ?
#
loop_
_entity_poly.entity_id
_entity_poly.type
_entity_poly.pdbx_seq_one_letter_code
_entity_poly.pdbx_strand_id
1 'polypeptide(L)'
;MNRLKLVKPDDLKRLQQVKTEYGKMNAKVLMKHTYINYPFYATKSEIAGDILTDTELQKVKAAQPSNNETILFTIGYEGISLEEYLVRLLKKDVKVLVDVRNNPLSMKYGFSKSQLKRYCENLGIMYVHIPEVGIKSEQRQELNTQADYDKLFKVYRKNNLTKTVDSQTQILNLLKENKRIALTCFEANICQCHRKHLAEAIERLPDFKYKVEHI
;
A
#
# COMPACT_ATOMS: atom_id res chain seq x y z
N MET A 1 -0.33 13.67 36.77
CA MET A 1 -0.94 14.75 35.96
C MET A 1 -2.11 14.18 35.17
N ASN A 2 -3.33 14.69 35.37
CA ASN A 2 -4.52 14.22 34.66
C ASN A 2 -4.50 14.74 33.21
N ARG A 3 -4.02 13.91 32.28
CA ARG A 3 -3.82 14.26 30.85
C ARG A 3 -5.10 14.70 30.14
N LEU A 4 -6.28 14.41 30.71
CA LEU A 4 -7.58 14.86 30.21
C LEU A 4 -7.74 16.38 30.21
N LYS A 5 -7.01 17.12 31.06
CA LYS A 5 -7.05 18.60 31.08
C LYS A 5 -6.34 19.26 29.88
N LEU A 6 -5.57 18.50 29.10
CA LEU A 6 -4.86 18.98 27.91
C LEU A 6 -5.65 18.77 26.61
N VAL A 7 -6.81 18.10 26.70
CA VAL A 7 -7.65 17.75 25.55
C VAL A 7 -8.57 18.92 25.23
N LYS A 8 -8.69 19.29 23.95
CA LYS A 8 -9.59 20.37 23.52
C LYS A 8 -11.05 20.00 23.86
N PRO A 9 -11.93 20.98 24.17
CA PRO A 9 -13.31 20.69 24.54
C PRO A 9 -14.07 19.82 23.52
N ASP A 10 -13.87 20.07 22.22
CA ASP A 10 -14.49 19.29 21.15
C ASP A 10 -13.99 17.83 21.11
N ASP A 11 -12.69 17.63 21.29
CA ASP A 11 -12.09 16.29 21.36
C ASP A 11 -12.60 15.54 22.59
N LEU A 12 -12.76 16.24 23.72
CA LEU A 12 -13.32 15.64 24.94
C LEU A 12 -14.77 15.19 24.72
N LYS A 13 -15.58 16.00 24.03
CA LYS A 13 -16.96 15.65 23.68
C LYS A 13 -17.01 14.41 22.78
N ARG A 14 -16.12 14.33 21.78
CA ARG A 14 -16.00 13.13 20.90
C ARG A 14 -15.59 11.89 21.69
N LEU A 15 -14.62 12.00 22.61
CA LEU A 15 -14.21 10.89 23.47
C LEU A 15 -15.34 10.41 24.39
N GLN A 16 -16.10 11.34 24.96
CA GLN A 16 -17.27 11.02 25.79
C GLN A 16 -18.37 10.32 24.99
N GLN A 17 -18.59 10.75 23.75
CA GLN A 17 -19.52 10.10 22.83
C GLN A 17 -19.08 8.65 22.55
N VAL A 18 -17.82 8.44 22.15
CA VAL A 18 -17.26 7.09 21.91
C VAL A 18 -17.39 6.21 23.15
N LYS A 19 -17.10 6.74 24.34
CA LYS A 19 -17.25 5.99 25.60
C LYS A 19 -18.72 5.62 25.87
N THR A 20 -19.64 6.53 25.59
CA THR A 20 -21.08 6.28 25.78
C THR A 20 -21.58 5.20 24.81
N GLU A 21 -21.17 5.28 23.54
CA GLU A 21 -21.60 4.36 22.48
C GLU A 21 -21.00 2.95 22.66
N TYR A 22 -19.69 2.86 22.92
CA TYR A 22 -18.96 1.58 22.85
C TYR A 22 -18.40 1.10 24.20
N GLY A 23 -18.36 1.95 25.23
CA GLY A 23 -17.63 1.67 26.47
C GLY A 23 -18.18 0.52 27.32
N LYS A 24 -19.40 0.03 27.02
CA LYS A 24 -20.00 -1.16 27.65
C LYS A 24 -19.80 -2.44 26.84
N MET A 25 -19.32 -2.34 25.60
CA MET A 25 -19.09 -3.49 24.73
C MET A 25 -17.77 -4.17 25.11
N ASN A 26 -17.81 -5.49 25.28
CA ASN A 26 -16.57 -6.27 25.33
C ASN A 26 -15.95 -6.39 23.92
N ALA A 27 -14.72 -6.90 23.84
CA ALA A 27 -13.98 -7.01 22.59
C ALA A 27 -14.77 -7.77 21.50
N LYS A 28 -15.39 -8.91 21.82
CA LYS A 28 -16.15 -9.72 20.85
C LYS A 28 -17.36 -8.95 20.31
N VAL A 29 -18.09 -8.25 21.18
CA VAL A 29 -19.26 -7.44 20.78
C VAL A 29 -18.82 -6.25 19.91
N LEU A 30 -17.72 -5.58 20.25
CA LEU A 30 -17.19 -4.46 19.47
C LEU A 30 -16.69 -4.91 18.08
N MET A 31 -16.05 -6.07 18.00
CA MET A 31 -15.64 -6.68 16.72
C MET A 31 -16.85 -7.04 15.88
N LYS A 32 -17.86 -7.71 16.46
CA LYS A 32 -19.12 -8.02 15.76
C LYS A 32 -19.77 -6.75 15.22
N HIS A 33 -19.88 -5.71 16.06
CA HIS A 33 -20.42 -4.41 15.64
C HIS A 33 -19.64 -3.84 14.46
N THR A 34 -18.30 -3.87 14.51
CA THR A 34 -17.45 -3.37 13.42
C THR A 34 -17.66 -4.15 12.13
N TYR A 35 -17.72 -5.48 12.20
CA TYR A 35 -17.86 -6.35 11.04
C TYR A 35 -19.23 -6.22 10.35
N ILE A 36 -20.29 -6.00 11.12
CA ILE A 36 -21.63 -5.80 10.57
C ILE A 36 -21.74 -4.46 9.85
N ASN A 37 -21.23 -3.40 10.47
CA ASN A 37 -21.40 -2.03 9.96
C ASN A 37 -20.34 -1.66 8.91
N TYR A 38 -19.18 -2.30 8.95
CA TYR A 38 -18.06 -2.07 8.04
C TYR A 38 -17.45 -3.39 7.55
N PRO A 39 -18.21 -4.19 6.78
CA PRO A 39 -17.85 -5.57 6.40
C PRO A 39 -16.52 -5.70 5.65
N PHE A 40 -16.08 -4.65 4.94
CA PHE A 40 -14.77 -4.60 4.30
C PHE A 40 -13.61 -4.89 5.28
N TYR A 41 -13.68 -4.38 6.52
CA TYR A 41 -12.60 -4.59 7.50
C TYR A 41 -12.56 -6.03 8.05
N ALA A 42 -13.57 -6.85 7.74
CA ALA A 42 -13.62 -8.25 8.11
C ALA A 42 -13.17 -9.19 6.98
N THR A 43 -12.90 -8.70 5.76
CA THR A 43 -12.63 -9.56 4.58
C THR A 43 -11.37 -10.41 4.69
N LYS A 44 -10.46 -10.03 5.59
CA LYS A 44 -9.22 -10.76 5.89
C LYS A 44 -9.18 -11.28 7.33
N SER A 45 -10.31 -11.25 8.04
CA SER A 45 -10.35 -11.72 9.43
C SER A 45 -10.41 -13.25 9.48
N GLU A 46 -9.50 -13.84 10.24
CA GLU A 46 -9.45 -15.29 10.49
C GLU A 46 -10.56 -15.77 11.45
N ILE A 47 -11.12 -14.85 12.26
CA ILE A 47 -12.11 -15.17 13.29
C ILE A 47 -13.52 -14.66 12.96
N ALA A 48 -13.75 -14.16 11.74
CA ALA A 48 -15.08 -13.70 11.34
C ALA A 48 -16.13 -14.81 11.45
N GLY A 49 -15.75 -16.06 11.17
CA GLY A 49 -16.62 -17.23 11.31
C GLY A 49 -17.11 -17.49 12.74
N ASP A 50 -16.30 -17.14 13.74
CA ASP A 50 -16.62 -17.37 15.16
C ASP A 50 -17.49 -16.24 15.78
N ILE A 51 -17.64 -15.14 15.03
CA ILE A 51 -18.26 -13.89 15.49
C ILE A 51 -19.59 -13.64 14.78
N LEU A 52 -19.66 -13.98 13.49
CA LEU A 52 -20.76 -13.65 12.61
C LEU A 52 -21.63 -14.87 12.31
N THR A 53 -22.92 -14.62 12.10
CA THR A 53 -23.85 -15.60 11.52
C THR A 53 -23.57 -15.78 10.03
N ASP A 54 -24.10 -16.84 9.42
CA ASP A 54 -23.93 -17.09 7.98
C ASP A 54 -24.40 -15.91 7.11
N THR A 55 -25.55 -15.31 7.44
CA THR A 55 -26.09 -14.15 6.73
C THR A 55 -25.18 -12.93 6.86
N GLU A 56 -24.56 -12.71 8.02
CA GLU A 56 -23.60 -11.63 8.24
C GLU A 56 -22.27 -11.90 7.50
N LEU A 57 -21.82 -13.16 7.45
CA LEU A 57 -20.64 -13.56 6.68
C LEU A 57 -20.83 -13.34 5.17
N GLN A 58 -22.03 -13.54 4.63
CA GLN A 58 -22.28 -13.24 3.22
C GLN A 58 -22.08 -11.76 2.90
N LYS A 59 -22.38 -10.85 3.84
CA LYS A 59 -22.09 -9.41 3.67
C LYS A 59 -20.59 -9.15 3.63
N VAL A 60 -19.81 -9.85 4.46
CA VAL A 60 -18.33 -9.76 4.43
C VAL A 60 -17.79 -10.27 3.10
N LYS A 61 -18.26 -11.42 2.62
CA LYS A 61 -17.87 -11.97 1.31
C LYS A 61 -18.22 -11.02 0.17
N ALA A 62 -19.41 -10.43 0.19
CA ALA A 62 -19.84 -9.45 -0.80
C ALA A 62 -19.02 -8.14 -0.77
N ALA A 63 -18.46 -7.78 0.38
CA ALA A 63 -17.59 -6.61 0.53
C ALA A 63 -16.14 -6.86 0.08
N GLN A 64 -15.77 -8.11 -0.23
CA GLN A 64 -14.43 -8.45 -0.68
C GLN A 64 -14.20 -7.91 -2.09
N PRO A 65 -13.18 -7.05 -2.30
CA PRO A 65 -12.82 -6.62 -3.64
C PRO A 65 -12.43 -7.82 -4.49
N SER A 66 -13.07 -7.96 -5.65
CA SER A 66 -12.68 -8.93 -6.67
C SER A 66 -12.68 -8.24 -8.01
N ASN A 67 -11.56 -8.31 -8.72
CA ASN A 67 -11.44 -7.77 -10.06
C ASN A 67 -10.52 -8.68 -10.88
N ASN A 68 -10.96 -9.03 -12.09
CA ASN A 68 -10.25 -9.94 -13.00
C ASN A 68 -9.32 -9.20 -13.99
N GLU A 69 -9.35 -7.88 -14.03
CA GLU A 69 -8.46 -7.07 -14.87
C GLU A 69 -7.00 -7.18 -14.41
N THR A 70 -6.11 -7.23 -15.39
CA THR A 70 -4.67 -7.14 -15.17
C THR A 70 -4.23 -5.67 -15.15
N ILE A 71 -3.73 -5.19 -14.00
CA ILE A 71 -3.36 -3.79 -13.78
C ILE A 71 -2.04 -3.70 -13.00
N LEU A 72 -1.14 -2.84 -13.49
CA LEU A 72 0.06 -2.42 -12.79
C LEU A 72 -0.25 -1.14 -12.00
N PHE A 73 -0.30 -1.25 -10.68
CA PHE A 73 -0.47 -0.11 -9.80
C PHE A 73 0.88 0.50 -9.42
N THR A 74 0.87 1.78 -9.05
CA THR A 74 1.97 2.38 -8.29
C THR A 74 1.42 3.05 -7.04
N ILE A 75 2.09 2.90 -5.90
CA ILE A 75 1.65 3.47 -4.62
C ILE A 75 2.82 4.09 -3.84
N GLY A 76 2.56 5.25 -3.23
CA GLY A 76 3.52 5.99 -2.40
C GLY A 76 3.02 6.06 -0.97
N TYR A 77 3.92 6.06 0.01
CA TYR A 77 3.54 6.05 1.44
C TYR A 77 3.86 7.33 2.20
N GLU A 78 4.44 8.33 1.55
CA GLU A 78 4.58 9.68 2.12
C GLU A 78 3.19 10.25 2.46
N GLY A 79 3.10 10.94 3.60
CA GLY A 79 1.85 11.57 4.05
C GLY A 79 0.75 10.65 4.61
N ILE A 80 0.78 9.32 4.36
CA ILE A 80 -0.31 8.40 4.76
C ILE A 80 0.09 7.35 5.80
N SER A 81 -0.82 6.87 6.64
CA SER A 81 -0.49 5.83 7.64
C SER A 81 -0.29 4.45 7.00
N LEU A 82 0.26 3.50 7.76
CA LEU A 82 0.36 2.10 7.31
C LEU A 82 -1.04 1.52 7.03
N GLU A 83 -1.99 1.79 7.91
CA GLU A 83 -3.37 1.31 7.81
C GLU A 83 -4.03 1.85 6.52
N GLU A 84 -3.92 3.15 6.26
CA GLU A 84 -4.45 3.75 5.04
C GLU A 84 -3.80 3.14 3.79
N TYR A 85 -2.48 2.95 3.82
CA TYR A 85 -1.73 2.34 2.73
C TYR A 85 -2.20 0.90 2.43
N LEU A 86 -2.34 0.06 3.46
CA LEU A 86 -2.82 -1.32 3.30
C LEU A 86 -4.28 -1.37 2.83
N VAL A 87 -5.14 -0.47 3.32
CA VAL A 87 -6.53 -0.35 2.86
C VAL A 87 -6.58 0.01 1.37
N ARG A 88 -5.72 0.90 0.87
CA ARG A 88 -5.64 1.22 -0.57
C ARG A 88 -5.29 -0.01 -1.40
N LEU A 89 -4.30 -0.81 -0.96
CA LEU A 89 -3.92 -2.05 -1.63
C LEU A 89 -5.08 -3.06 -1.67
N LEU A 90 -5.75 -3.26 -0.52
CA LEU A 90 -6.88 -4.18 -0.41
C LEU A 90 -8.06 -3.75 -1.29
N LYS A 91 -8.44 -2.46 -1.28
CA LYS A 91 -9.52 -1.93 -2.12
C LYS A 91 -9.26 -2.11 -3.62
N LYS A 92 -8.00 -2.09 -4.04
CA LYS A 92 -7.59 -2.34 -5.43
C LYS A 92 -7.38 -3.81 -5.75
N ASP A 93 -7.60 -4.69 -4.77
CA ASP A 93 -7.38 -6.14 -4.85
C ASP A 93 -5.96 -6.50 -5.31
N VAL A 94 -4.97 -5.76 -4.82
CA VAL A 94 -3.55 -6.01 -5.12
C VAL A 94 -3.13 -7.36 -4.54
N LYS A 95 -2.55 -8.21 -5.39
CA LYS A 95 -2.06 -9.55 -5.02
C LYS A 95 -0.58 -9.55 -4.66
N VAL A 96 0.20 -8.68 -5.31
CA VAL A 96 1.65 -8.57 -5.08
C VAL A 96 2.05 -7.13 -4.87
N LEU A 97 2.76 -6.87 -3.78
CA LEU A 97 3.48 -5.62 -3.57
C LEU A 97 4.93 -5.80 -3.99
N VAL A 98 5.35 -5.08 -5.02
CA VAL A 98 6.74 -5.03 -5.48
C VAL A 98 7.41 -3.79 -4.91
N ASP A 99 8.31 -4.01 -3.97
CA ASP A 99 9.16 -2.96 -3.41
C ASP A 99 10.30 -2.67 -4.37
N VAL A 100 10.29 -1.47 -4.95
CA VAL A 100 11.30 -1.03 -5.93
C VAL A 100 12.33 -0.09 -5.30
N ARG A 101 12.29 0.08 -3.97
CA ARG A 101 13.31 0.85 -3.24
C ARG A 101 14.63 0.11 -3.30
N ASN A 102 15.69 0.79 -3.72
CA ASN A 102 17.03 0.20 -3.68
C ASN A 102 17.43 -0.21 -2.26
N ASN A 103 17.17 0.67 -1.28
CA ASN A 103 17.31 0.37 0.13
C ASN A 103 15.96 0.59 0.86
N PRO A 104 15.22 -0.47 1.22
CA PRO A 104 13.89 -0.40 1.83
C PRO A 104 13.93 -0.13 3.34
N LEU A 105 14.78 0.82 3.76
CA LEU A 105 14.79 1.38 5.10
C LEU A 105 13.85 2.60 5.16
N SER A 106 13.09 2.70 6.25
CA SER A 106 12.17 3.82 6.47
C SER A 106 12.05 4.08 7.96
N MET A 107 12.09 5.36 8.32
CA MET A 107 11.79 5.84 9.68
C MET A 107 10.27 5.88 9.95
N LYS A 108 9.46 5.80 8.90
CA LYS A 108 8.01 5.76 9.02
C LYS A 108 7.57 4.38 9.49
N TYR A 109 6.85 4.36 10.61
CA TYR A 109 6.34 3.13 11.22
C TYR A 109 5.65 2.22 10.19
N GLY A 110 5.97 0.94 10.20
CA GLY A 110 5.38 -0.04 9.30
C GLY A 110 6.02 -0.18 7.92
N PHE A 111 6.87 0.76 7.50
CA PHE A 111 7.41 0.79 6.12
C PHE A 111 8.85 0.30 5.97
N SER A 112 9.47 -0.22 7.04
CA SER A 112 10.71 -0.99 6.89
C SER A 112 10.42 -2.33 6.21
N LYS A 113 11.38 -2.87 5.44
CA LYS A 113 11.21 -4.13 4.68
C LYS A 113 10.54 -5.25 5.48
N SER A 114 11.06 -5.55 6.68
CA SER A 114 10.57 -6.67 7.49
C SER A 114 9.15 -6.45 7.99
N GLN A 115 8.82 -5.23 8.43
CA GLN A 115 7.48 -4.90 8.90
C GLN A 115 6.47 -4.89 7.75
N LEU A 116 6.80 -4.20 6.65
CA LEU A 116 5.90 -4.07 5.50
C LEU A 116 5.61 -5.44 4.88
N LYS A 117 6.64 -6.29 4.72
CA LYS A 117 6.49 -7.68 4.29
C LYS A 117 5.49 -8.43 5.18
N ARG A 118 5.71 -8.42 6.49
CA ARG A 118 4.84 -9.11 7.46
C ARG A 118 3.39 -8.63 7.38
N TYR A 119 3.16 -7.32 7.31
CA TYR A 119 1.80 -6.79 7.22
C TYR A 119 1.10 -7.14 5.90
N CYS A 120 1.84 -7.15 4.78
CA CYS A 120 1.30 -7.58 3.49
C CYS A 120 0.93 -9.06 3.51
N GLU A 121 1.84 -9.93 3.99
CA GLU A 121 1.63 -11.37 4.03
C GLU A 121 0.45 -11.76 4.94
N ASN A 122 0.29 -11.10 6.09
CA ASN A 122 -0.87 -11.28 6.98
C ASN A 122 -2.20 -10.88 6.31
N LEU A 123 -2.18 -10.07 5.26
CA LEU A 123 -3.35 -9.69 4.48
C LEU A 123 -3.51 -10.51 3.18
N GLY A 124 -2.62 -11.49 2.97
CA GLY A 124 -2.57 -12.31 1.76
C GLY A 124 -2.06 -11.56 0.53
N ILE A 125 -1.21 -10.56 0.73
CA ILE A 125 -0.50 -9.83 -0.33
C ILE A 125 0.94 -10.31 -0.35
N MET A 126 1.37 -10.92 -1.46
CA MET A 126 2.76 -11.35 -1.63
C MET A 126 3.69 -10.13 -1.66
N TYR A 127 4.84 -10.21 -1.01
CA TYR A 127 5.84 -9.14 -1.01
C TYR A 127 7.10 -9.58 -1.77
N VAL A 128 7.47 -8.81 -2.80
CA VAL A 128 8.69 -9.04 -3.59
C VAL A 128 9.54 -7.77 -3.56
N HIS A 129 10.85 -7.90 -3.34
CA HIS A 129 11.78 -6.77 -3.34
C HIS A 129 12.71 -6.87 -4.54
N ILE A 130 12.73 -5.85 -5.39
CA ILE A 130 13.55 -5.76 -6.61
C ILE A 130 14.39 -4.47 -6.51
N PRO A 131 15.51 -4.48 -5.76
CA PRO A 131 16.31 -3.29 -5.52
C PRO A 131 17.06 -2.75 -6.74
N GLU A 132 17.23 -3.57 -7.78
CA GLU A 132 17.99 -3.27 -8.99
C GLU A 132 17.38 -2.08 -9.75
N VAL A 133 16.05 -2.01 -9.77
CA VAL A 133 15.31 -0.90 -10.41
C VAL A 133 15.24 0.35 -9.54
N GLY A 134 15.73 0.32 -8.31
CA GLY A 134 15.70 1.48 -7.42
C GLY A 134 16.81 2.49 -7.68
N ILE A 135 16.58 3.75 -7.30
CA ILE A 135 17.64 4.77 -7.24
C ILE A 135 18.48 4.57 -5.98
N LYS A 136 19.81 4.57 -6.11
CA LYS A 136 20.74 4.45 -4.96
C LYS A 136 20.67 5.70 -4.09
N SER A 137 20.88 5.55 -2.79
CA SER A 137 20.83 6.69 -1.84
C SER A 137 21.81 7.80 -2.17
N GLU A 138 23.00 7.45 -2.63
CA GLU A 138 24.06 8.39 -3.04
C GLU A 138 23.63 9.32 -4.17
N GLN A 139 22.71 8.88 -5.03
CA GLN A 139 22.20 9.66 -6.16
C GLN A 139 21.07 10.61 -5.77
N ARG A 140 20.53 10.49 -4.55
CA ARG A 140 19.38 11.29 -4.06
C ARG A 140 19.79 12.55 -3.29
N GLN A 141 21.06 12.95 -3.35
CA GLN A 141 21.53 14.13 -2.62
C GLN A 141 21.04 15.42 -3.30
N GLU A 142 20.53 16.35 -2.50
CA GLU A 142 20.15 17.73 -2.90
C GLU A 142 18.92 17.86 -3.84
N LEU A 143 17.85 17.10 -3.61
CA LEU A 143 16.59 17.24 -4.35
C LEU A 143 15.70 18.33 -3.73
N ASN A 144 15.93 19.60 -4.10
CA ASN A 144 15.18 20.74 -3.54
C ASN A 144 14.18 21.34 -4.53
N THR A 145 14.44 21.20 -5.83
CA THR A 145 13.63 21.80 -6.91
C THR A 145 13.19 20.73 -7.91
N GLN A 146 12.15 21.01 -8.69
CA GLN A 146 11.71 20.10 -9.75
C GLN A 146 12.82 19.83 -10.79
N ALA A 147 13.68 20.80 -11.06
CA ALA A 147 14.81 20.64 -11.98
C ALA A 147 15.83 19.60 -11.47
N ASP A 148 16.01 19.47 -10.16
CA ASP A 148 16.89 18.47 -9.56
C ASP A 148 16.34 17.05 -9.80
N TYR A 149 15.02 16.88 -9.60
CA TYR A 149 14.32 15.63 -9.93
C TYR A 149 14.42 15.29 -11.42
N ASP A 150 14.23 16.28 -12.31
CA ASP A 150 14.31 16.04 -13.75
C ASP A 150 15.71 15.59 -14.19
N LYS A 151 16.76 16.18 -13.60
CA LYS A 151 18.16 15.78 -13.81
C LYS A 151 18.41 14.36 -13.28
N LEU A 152 17.94 14.06 -12.07
CA LEU A 152 18.02 12.72 -11.48
C LEU A 152 17.36 11.69 -12.39
N PHE A 153 16.15 11.97 -12.85
CA PHE A 153 15.39 11.03 -13.69
C PHE A 153 15.97 10.87 -15.09
N LYS A 154 16.61 11.91 -15.64
CA LYS A 154 17.39 11.78 -16.88
C LYS A 154 18.54 10.78 -16.71
N VAL A 155 19.27 10.86 -15.60
CA VAL A 155 20.35 9.91 -15.27
C VAL A 155 19.78 8.51 -15.03
N TYR A 156 18.71 8.40 -14.24
CA TYR A 156 18.05 7.12 -13.93
C TYR A 156 17.58 6.39 -15.20
N ARG A 157 16.92 7.09 -16.14
CA ARG A 157 16.50 6.52 -17.42
C ARG A 157 17.69 6.00 -18.23
N LYS A 158 18.77 6.77 -18.32
CA LYS A 158 19.93 6.43 -19.15
C LYS A 158 20.80 5.33 -18.55
N ASN A 159 21.00 5.35 -17.23
CA ASN A 159 22.04 4.58 -16.56
C ASN A 159 21.52 3.41 -15.73
N ASN A 160 20.26 3.45 -15.28
CA ASN A 160 19.65 2.38 -14.50
C ASN A 160 18.66 1.59 -15.37
N LEU A 161 17.61 2.22 -15.90
CA LEU A 161 16.53 1.50 -16.57
C LEU A 161 16.99 0.71 -17.80
N THR A 162 17.96 1.21 -18.56
CA THR A 162 18.56 0.50 -19.71
C THR A 162 19.34 -0.76 -19.31
N LYS A 163 19.79 -0.84 -18.05
CA LYS A 163 20.61 -1.95 -17.53
C LYS A 163 19.80 -2.94 -16.69
N THR A 164 18.53 -2.64 -16.41
CA THR A 164 17.67 -3.44 -15.54
C THR A 164 16.46 -3.99 -16.30
N VAL A 165 16.62 -4.26 -17.60
CA VAL A 165 15.55 -4.80 -18.45
C VAL A 165 15.09 -6.17 -17.95
N ASP A 166 16.01 -6.99 -17.44
CA ASP A 166 15.67 -8.30 -16.84
C ASP A 166 14.77 -8.14 -15.61
N SER A 167 15.08 -7.20 -14.73
CA SER A 167 14.24 -6.88 -13.57
C SER A 167 12.88 -6.29 -13.96
N GLN A 168 12.81 -5.47 -15.02
CA GLN A 168 11.54 -4.98 -15.58
C GLN A 168 10.71 -6.14 -16.15
N THR A 169 11.36 -7.08 -16.82
CA THR A 169 10.72 -8.29 -17.36
C THR A 169 10.21 -9.20 -16.24
N GLN A 170 10.97 -9.34 -15.14
CA GLN A 170 10.51 -10.03 -13.94
C GLN A 170 9.23 -9.39 -13.36
N ILE A 171 9.16 -8.05 -13.30
CA ILE A 171 7.96 -7.33 -12.85
C ILE A 171 6.77 -7.60 -13.80
N LEU A 172 7.01 -7.60 -15.12
CA LEU A 172 5.98 -7.92 -16.09
C LEU A 172 5.48 -9.37 -15.95
N ASN A 173 6.36 -10.32 -15.66
CA ASN A 173 5.97 -11.71 -15.41
C ASN A 173 5.13 -11.84 -14.14
N LEU A 174 5.52 -11.16 -13.05
CA LEU A 174 4.70 -11.09 -11.83
C LEU A 174 3.30 -10.52 -12.11
N LEU A 175 3.22 -9.49 -12.97
CA LEU A 175 1.94 -8.91 -13.40
C LEU A 175 1.10 -9.90 -14.23
N LYS A 176 1.71 -10.62 -15.16
CA LYS A 176 1.04 -11.64 -15.98
C LYS A 176 0.48 -12.78 -15.11
N GLU A 177 1.26 -13.24 -14.14
CA GLU A 177 0.90 -14.35 -13.24
C GLU A 177 -0.17 -13.95 -12.21
N ASN A 178 -0.02 -12.79 -11.58
CA ASN A 178 -0.83 -12.41 -10.41
C ASN A 178 -1.93 -11.41 -10.74
N LYS A 179 -1.98 -10.94 -12.00
CA LYS A 179 -2.91 -9.94 -12.56
C LYS A 179 -2.80 -8.54 -11.95
N ARG A 180 -2.69 -8.40 -10.63
CA ARG A 180 -2.80 -7.10 -9.94
C ARG A 180 -1.62 -6.94 -9.01
N ILE A 181 -0.66 -6.12 -9.42
CA ILE A 181 0.55 -5.85 -8.63
C ILE A 181 0.72 -4.36 -8.41
N ALA A 182 1.40 -3.95 -7.33
CA ALA A 182 1.68 -2.55 -7.05
C ALA A 182 3.19 -2.31 -6.87
N LEU A 183 3.74 -1.30 -7.55
CA LEU A 183 5.10 -0.82 -7.34
C LEU A 183 5.11 0.20 -6.20
N THR A 184 5.93 -0.02 -5.18
CA THR A 184 5.99 0.89 -4.02
C THR A 184 7.29 1.66 -3.89
N CYS A 185 7.15 2.95 -3.54
CA CYS A 185 8.24 3.82 -3.13
C CYS A 185 7.75 4.82 -2.06
N PHE A 186 8.62 5.72 -1.62
CA PHE A 186 8.35 6.72 -0.59
C PHE A 186 7.42 7.82 -1.08
N GLU A 187 7.86 8.60 -2.06
CA GLU A 187 7.29 9.91 -2.42
C GLU A 187 5.81 9.78 -2.75
N ALA A 188 4.93 10.69 -2.35
CA ALA A 188 3.51 10.63 -2.72
C ALA A 188 3.29 11.16 -4.14
N ASN A 189 4.02 12.21 -4.51
CA ASN A 189 3.89 12.87 -5.80
C ASN A 189 4.52 12.03 -6.93
N ILE A 190 3.69 11.59 -7.88
CA ILE A 190 4.12 10.78 -9.02
C ILE A 190 5.12 11.49 -9.94
N CYS A 191 5.06 12.83 -10.04
CA CYS A 191 5.99 13.62 -10.85
C CYS A 191 7.39 13.74 -10.23
N GLN A 192 7.51 13.45 -8.93
CA GLN A 192 8.77 13.49 -8.18
C GLN A 192 9.20 12.09 -7.75
N CYS A 193 8.67 11.05 -8.40
CA CYS A 193 8.90 9.67 -8.01
C CYS A 193 9.41 8.82 -9.16
N HIS A 194 10.44 7.99 -8.88
CA HIS A 194 11.07 7.16 -9.90
C HIS A 194 10.16 6.04 -10.43
N ARG A 195 9.17 5.61 -9.65
CA ARG A 195 8.20 4.57 -10.04
C ARG A 195 7.36 4.98 -11.25
N LYS A 196 7.18 6.28 -11.52
CA LYS A 196 6.61 6.76 -12.79
C LYS A 196 7.45 6.30 -13.98
N HIS A 197 8.74 6.60 -13.94
CA HIS A 197 9.66 6.26 -15.03
C HIS A 197 9.90 4.76 -15.16
N LEU A 198 9.86 4.03 -14.03
CA LEU A 198 9.90 2.57 -14.06
C LEU A 198 8.64 1.99 -14.72
N ALA A 199 7.45 2.48 -14.36
CA ALA A 199 6.20 2.06 -14.99
C ALA A 199 6.22 2.34 -16.50
N GLU A 200 6.60 3.56 -16.91
CA GLU A 200 6.74 3.94 -18.32
C GLU A 200 7.75 3.06 -19.09
N ALA A 201 8.80 2.57 -18.42
CA ALA A 201 9.76 1.65 -19.04
C ALA A 201 9.19 0.24 -19.21
N ILE A 202 8.46 -0.26 -18.20
CA ILE A 202 7.75 -1.55 -18.27
C ILE A 202 6.66 -1.51 -19.36
N GLU A 203 5.96 -0.39 -19.50
CA GLU A 203 4.94 -0.18 -20.55
C GLU A 203 5.50 -0.30 -21.97
N ARG A 204 6.80 -0.05 -22.17
CA ARG A 204 7.47 -0.15 -23.47
C ARG A 204 8.00 -1.55 -23.77
N LEU A 205 7.86 -2.51 -22.86
CA LEU A 205 8.27 -3.90 -23.13
C LEU A 205 7.34 -4.52 -24.21
N PRO A 206 7.86 -5.36 -25.13
CA PRO A 206 7.10 -5.88 -26.27
C PRO A 206 5.77 -6.59 -25.95
N ASP A 207 5.63 -7.12 -24.73
CA ASP A 207 4.45 -7.88 -24.28
C ASP A 207 3.51 -7.09 -23.37
N PHE A 208 3.78 -5.81 -23.13
CA PHE A 208 2.95 -5.02 -22.25
C PHE A 208 1.68 -4.56 -22.96
N LYS A 209 0.52 -4.92 -22.41
CA LYS A 209 -0.81 -4.56 -22.95
C LYS A 209 -1.83 -4.23 -21.86
N TYR A 210 -1.33 -3.96 -20.66
CA TYR A 210 -2.14 -3.85 -19.44
C TYR A 210 -2.33 -2.39 -19.05
N LYS A 211 -3.26 -2.11 -18.14
CA LYS A 211 -3.44 -0.75 -17.63
C LYS A 211 -2.38 -0.43 -16.57
N VAL A 212 -1.89 0.81 -16.57
CA VAL A 212 -1.15 1.38 -15.44
C VAL A 212 -2.06 2.35 -14.67
N GLU A 213 -2.03 2.29 -13.33
CA GLU A 213 -2.81 3.19 -12.48
C GLU A 213 -2.00 3.65 -11.26
N HIS A 214 -2.04 4.95 -10.97
CA HIS A 214 -1.35 5.55 -9.83
C HIS A 214 -2.36 5.78 -8.68
N ILE A 215 -2.08 5.21 -7.50
CA ILE A 215 -3.00 5.15 -6.33
C ILE A 215 -2.36 5.66 -5.04
#